data_AF-A0A9P5N585-F1
#
_entry.id   AF-A0A9P5N585-F1
#
_cell.length_a   1.000
_cell.length_b   1.000
_cell.length_c   1.000
_cell.angle_alpha   90.00
_cell.angle_beta   90.00
_cell.angle_gamma   90.00
#
_symmetry.space_group_name_H-M   'P 1'
#
loop_
_entity.id
_entity.type
_entity.pdbx_description
1 polymer ?
#
loop_
_entity_poly.entity_id
_entity_poly.type
_entity_poly.pdbx_seq_one_letter_code
_entity_poly.pdbx_strand_id
1 'polypeptide(L)'
;MRSATISQQDYTVLRHILLEMSAPPVPSNVAEIAAPLLFGILWNWTLFGVLVVQLYVYSYNFPEDRKLLKLLVYGIFLLETLQTALTGADLYYWFASGFGNMDHLLDPYASVFDVIRENLPH
;
A
#
# COMPACT_ATOMS: atom_id res chain seq x y z
N MET A 1 0.03 -35.68 -48.07
CA MET A 1 -0.31 -35.05 -46.78
C MET A 1 0.62 -35.62 -45.72
N ARG A 2 1.70 -34.90 -45.37
CA ARG A 2 2.68 -35.37 -44.38
C ARG A 2 2.23 -34.84 -43.02
N SER A 3 1.53 -35.66 -42.25
CA SER A 3 1.22 -35.31 -40.85
C SER A 3 2.54 -35.14 -40.11
N ALA A 4 2.82 -33.93 -39.64
CA ALA A 4 3.99 -33.64 -38.82
C ALA A 4 3.76 -34.26 -37.44
N THR A 5 4.36 -35.44 -37.21
CA THR A 5 4.38 -36.09 -35.90
C THR A 5 5.30 -35.28 -35.00
N ILE A 6 4.72 -34.38 -34.19
CA ILE A 6 5.46 -33.61 -33.18
C ILE A 6 6.18 -34.59 -32.25
N SER A 7 7.48 -34.42 -32.08
CA SER A 7 8.32 -35.32 -31.29
C SER A 7 8.22 -35.04 -29.79
N GLN A 8 8.54 -36.01 -28.93
CA GLN A 8 8.51 -35.80 -27.47
C GLN A 8 9.44 -34.67 -26.99
N GLN A 9 10.53 -34.45 -27.73
CA GLN A 9 11.46 -33.36 -27.46
C GLN A 9 10.79 -32.00 -27.67
N ASP A 10 9.97 -31.87 -28.73
CA ASP A 10 9.26 -30.64 -29.03
C ASP A 10 8.25 -30.29 -27.93
N TYR A 11 7.55 -31.27 -27.36
CA TYR A 11 6.64 -31.02 -26.22
C TYR A 11 7.39 -30.60 -24.96
N THR A 12 8.60 -31.14 -24.73
CA THR A 12 9.43 -30.76 -23.58
C THR A 12 9.88 -29.31 -23.72
N VAL A 13 10.32 -28.91 -24.91
CA VAL A 13 10.70 -27.53 -25.23
C VAL A 13 9.49 -26.59 -25.11
N LEU A 14 8.35 -26.97 -25.68
CA LEU A 14 7.11 -26.18 -25.58
C LEU A 14 6.64 -26.05 -24.13
N ARG A 15 6.77 -27.09 -23.29
CA ARG A 15 6.43 -27.01 -21.87
C ARG A 15 7.36 -26.09 -21.09
N HIS A 16 8.67 -26.13 -21.34
CA HIS A 16 9.61 -25.20 -20.71
C HIS A 16 9.33 -23.75 -21.11
N ILE A 17 9.10 -23.51 -22.40
CA ILE A 17 8.70 -22.19 -22.92
C ILE A 17 7.41 -21.72 -22.26
N LEU A 18 6.38 -22.58 -22.17
CA LEU A 18 5.11 -22.23 -21.51
C LEU A 18 5.25 -21.96 -20.01
N LEU A 19 6.17 -22.63 -19.31
CA LEU A 19 6.45 -22.38 -17.89
C LEU A 19 7.21 -21.07 -17.68
N GLU A 20 8.15 -20.73 -18.55
CA GLU A 20 8.87 -19.44 -18.52
C GLU A 20 7.96 -18.25 -18.88
N MET A 21 6.92 -18.49 -19.69
CA MET A 21 5.90 -17.50 -20.04
C MET A 21 4.77 -17.38 -19.00
N SER A 22 4.71 -18.29 -18.03
CA SER A 22 3.66 -18.26 -17.00
C SER A 22 3.98 -17.20 -15.96
N ALA A 23 2.98 -16.38 -15.62
CA ALA A 23 3.14 -15.38 -14.57
C ALA A 23 3.55 -16.06 -13.25
N PRO A 24 4.44 -15.44 -12.45
CA PRO A 24 4.86 -16.00 -11.19
C PRO A 24 3.64 -16.31 -10.31
N PRO A 25 3.59 -17.49 -9.67
CA PRO A 25 2.45 -17.88 -8.87
C PRO A 25 2.26 -16.92 -7.69
N VAL A 26 1.03 -16.41 -7.55
CA VAL A 26 0.67 -15.57 -6.41
C VAL A 26 0.82 -16.37 -5.11
N PRO A 27 1.59 -15.90 -4.12
CA PRO A 27 1.73 -16.61 -2.85
C PRO A 27 0.37 -16.77 -2.17
N SER A 28 0.07 -17.96 -1.66
CA SER A 28 -1.24 -18.27 -1.06
C SER A 28 -1.53 -17.48 0.22
N ASN A 29 -0.51 -16.90 0.85
CA ASN A 29 -0.60 -16.09 2.06
C ASN A 29 -0.84 -14.59 1.81
N VAL A 30 -0.91 -14.14 0.55
CA VAL A 30 -1.13 -12.72 0.23
C VAL A 30 -2.43 -12.21 0.85
N ALA A 31 -3.51 -13.00 0.78
CA ALA A 31 -4.79 -12.61 1.36
C ALA A 31 -4.73 -12.49 2.89
N GLU A 32 -3.97 -13.37 3.56
CA GLU A 32 -3.80 -13.38 5.02
C GLU A 32 -3.02 -12.15 5.51
N ILE A 33 -2.08 -11.65 4.71
CA ILE A 33 -1.28 -10.45 5.03
C ILE A 33 -2.03 -9.17 4.65
N ALA A 34 -2.67 -9.15 3.47
CA ALA A 34 -3.34 -7.97 2.94
C ALA A 34 -4.63 -7.62 3.69
N ALA A 35 -5.40 -8.62 4.16
CA ALA A 35 -6.71 -8.37 4.78
C ALA A 35 -6.61 -7.57 6.10
N PRO A 36 -5.73 -7.90 7.06
CA PRO A 36 -5.55 -7.09 8.27
C PRO A 36 -5.04 -5.68 7.97
N LEU A 37 -4.14 -5.53 7.00
CA LEU A 37 -3.59 -4.23 6.60
C LEU A 37 -4.68 -3.34 5.97
N LEU A 38 -5.46 -3.88 5.04
CA LEU A 38 -6.59 -3.19 4.43
C LEU A 38 -7.63 -2.78 5.47
N PHE A 39 -7.94 -3.68 6.41
CA PHE A 39 -8.84 -3.36 7.52
C PHE A 39 -8.31 -2.21 8.39
N GLY A 40 -7.03 -2.23 8.74
CA GLY A 40 -6.39 -1.15 9.51
C GLY A 40 -6.47 0.20 8.80
N ILE A 41 -6.27 0.23 7.48
CA ILE A 41 -6.34 1.44 6.67
C ILE A 41 -7.78 1.98 6.58
N LEU A 42 -8.75 1.10 6.32
CA LEU A 42 -10.18 1.48 6.29
C LEU A 42 -10.66 1.97 7.67
N TRP A 43 -10.15 1.37 8.73
CA TRP A 43 -10.43 1.81 10.10
C TRP A 43 -9.83 3.19 10.38
N ASN A 44 -8.58 3.44 9.98
CA ASN A 44 -7.97 4.77 10.08
C ASN A 44 -8.78 5.84 9.34
N TRP A 45 -9.25 5.54 8.11
CA TRP A 45 -10.11 6.46 7.34
C TRP A 45 -11.45 6.74 8.02
N THR A 46 -12.03 5.72 8.67
CA THR A 46 -13.28 5.88 9.43
C THR A 46 -13.06 6.79 10.64
N LEU A 47 -11.98 6.58 11.40
CA LEU A 47 -11.62 7.41 12.54
C LEU A 47 -11.30 8.85 12.13
N PHE A 48 -10.66 9.05 10.99
CA PHE A 48 -10.42 10.38 10.42
C PHE A 48 -11.74 11.12 10.16
N GLY A 49 -12.75 10.44 9.61
CA GLY A 49 -14.10 11.00 9.44
C GLY A 49 -14.73 11.44 10.77
N VAL A 50 -14.58 10.64 11.82
CA VAL A 50 -15.04 11.00 13.18
C VAL A 50 -14.29 12.22 13.70
N LEU A 51 -12.98 12.30 13.48
CA LEU A 51 -12.14 13.44 13.85
C LEU A 51 -12.58 14.74 13.17
N VAL A 52 -12.95 14.68 11.88
CA VAL A 52 -13.51 15.83 11.14
C VAL A 52 -14.81 16.31 11.78
N VAL A 53 -15.71 15.40 12.14
CA VAL A 53 -16.98 15.74 12.81
C VAL A 53 -16.70 16.36 14.18
N GLN A 54 -15.78 15.79 14.97
CA GLN A 54 -15.38 16.33 16.27
C GLN A 54 -14.83 17.75 16.15
N LEU A 55 -13.96 18.01 15.16
CA LEU A 55 -13.42 19.34 14.89
C LEU A 55 -14.51 20.34 14.48
N TYR A 56 -15.46 19.90 13.64
CA TYR A 56 -16.59 20.73 13.21
C TYR A 56 -17.48 21.13 14.39
N VAL A 57 -17.89 20.15 15.20
CA VAL A 57 -18.76 20.38 16.38
C VAL A 57 -18.06 21.26 17.42
N TYR A 58 -16.76 21.04 17.66
CA TYR A 58 -15.96 21.87 18.57
C TYR A 58 -15.88 23.32 18.07
N SER A 59 -15.60 23.52 16.79
CA SER A 59 -15.49 24.85 16.17
C SER A 59 -16.80 25.62 16.20
N TYR A 60 -17.93 24.92 16.08
CA TYR A 60 -19.27 25.52 16.09
C TYR A 60 -19.75 25.86 17.51
N ASN A 61 -19.56 24.96 18.48
CA ASN A 61 -20.12 25.12 19.83
C ASN A 61 -19.25 25.99 20.77
N PHE A 62 -17.95 26.12 20.53
CA PHE A 62 -17.03 26.81 21.45
C PHE A 62 -16.16 27.87 20.76
N PRO A 63 -16.76 28.93 20.18
CA PRO A 63 -16.02 29.98 19.48
C PRO A 63 -15.09 30.79 20.40
N GLU A 64 -15.36 30.89 21.71
CA GLU A 64 -14.56 31.66 22.68
C GLU A 64 -13.52 30.83 23.46
N ASP A 65 -13.40 29.53 23.19
CA ASP A 65 -12.55 28.65 24.00
C ASP A 65 -11.04 28.89 23.83
N ARG A 66 -10.30 28.44 24.86
CA ARG A 66 -8.85 28.64 25.03
C ARG A 66 -8.06 28.28 23.77
N LYS A 67 -7.33 29.27 23.23
CA LYS A 67 -6.51 29.18 22.00
C LYS A 67 -5.54 28.00 21.98
N LEU A 68 -5.08 27.54 23.14
CA LEU A 68 -4.23 26.34 23.30
C LEU A 68 -4.93 25.04 22.89
N LEU A 69 -6.20 24.85 23.29
CA LEU A 69 -6.97 23.67 22.90
C LEU A 69 -7.25 23.68 21.40
N LYS A 70 -7.58 24.85 20.84
CA LYS A 70 -7.70 25.03 19.38
C LYS A 70 -6.41 24.64 18.66
N LEU A 71 -5.27 25.14 19.10
CA LEU A 71 -3.97 24.81 18.49
C LEU A 71 -3.68 23.31 18.53
N LEU A 72 -3.95 22.63 19.66
CA LEU A 72 -3.77 21.19 19.78
C LEU A 72 -4.69 20.41 18.85
N VAL A 73 -5.98 20.76 18.78
CA VAL A 73 -6.93 20.06 17.90
C VAL A 73 -6.58 20.27 16.43
N TYR A 74 -6.24 21.49 16.01
CA TYR A 74 -5.78 21.75 14.63
C TYR A 74 -4.44 21.05 14.33
N GLY A 75 -3.52 20.97 15.30
CA GLY A 75 -2.25 20.27 15.15
C GLY A 75 -2.44 18.76 14.97
N ILE A 76 -3.26 18.14 15.82
CA ILE A 76 -3.60 16.71 15.70
C ILE A 76 -4.31 16.45 14.37
N PHE A 77 -5.24 17.32 13.97
CA PHE A 77 -5.92 17.20 12.69
C PHE A 77 -4.96 17.25 11.50
N LEU A 78 -3.99 18.17 11.50
CA LEU A 78 -2.97 18.27 10.45
C LEU A 78 -2.06 17.04 10.40
N LEU A 79 -1.60 16.57 11.57
CA LEU A 79 -0.75 15.39 11.68
C LEU A 79 -1.46 14.13 11.20
N GLU A 80 -2.70 13.91 11.64
CA GLU A 80 -3.55 12.80 11.18
C GLU A 80 -3.84 12.91 9.68
N THR A 81 -4.14 14.10 9.16
CA THR A 81 -4.37 14.31 7.72
C THR A 81 -3.14 13.92 6.90
N LEU A 82 -1.94 14.32 7.34
CA LEU A 82 -0.68 13.94 6.70
C LEU A 82 -0.48 12.43 6.73
N GLN A 83 -0.68 11.81 7.90
CA GLN A 83 -0.53 10.36 8.06
C GLN A 83 -1.54 9.58 7.20
N THR A 84 -2.81 9.98 7.19
CA THR A 84 -3.86 9.35 6.38
C THR A 84 -3.59 9.52 4.89
N ALA A 85 -3.08 10.68 4.46
CA ALA A 85 -2.69 10.91 3.06
C ALA A 85 -1.51 10.02 2.63
N LEU A 86 -0.47 9.90 3.46
CA LEU A 86 0.66 8.99 3.22
C LEU A 86 0.18 7.54 3.14
N THR A 87 -0.67 7.12 4.09
CA THR A 87 -1.25 5.78 4.12
C THR A 87 -2.10 5.49 2.86
N GLY A 88 -2.82 6.49 2.35
CA GLY A 88 -3.57 6.38 1.11
C GLY A 88 -2.68 6.31 -0.13
N ALA A 89 -1.58 7.06 -0.16
CA ALA A 89 -0.58 6.99 -1.22
C ALA A 89 0.14 5.64 -1.25
N ASP A 90 0.50 5.12 -0.07
CA ASP A 90 1.04 3.78 0.08
C ASP A 90 0.02 2.76 -0.43
N LEU A 91 -1.22 2.79 0.05
CA LEU A 91 -2.28 1.87 -0.40
C LEU A 91 -2.44 1.90 -1.93
N TYR A 92 -2.43 3.09 -2.54
CA TYR A 92 -2.48 3.23 -3.98
C TYR A 92 -1.26 2.59 -4.65
N TYR A 93 -0.04 2.77 -4.13
CA TYR A 93 1.13 2.07 -4.64
C TYR A 93 0.96 0.55 -4.50
N TRP A 94 0.64 0.04 -3.31
CA TRP A 94 0.46 -1.39 -3.04
C TRP A 94 -0.60 -2.07 -3.92
N PHE A 95 -1.76 -1.44 -4.08
CA PHE A 95 -2.89 -2.03 -4.79
C PHE A 95 -2.91 -1.67 -6.29
N ALA A 96 -2.42 -0.50 -6.69
CA ALA A 96 -2.41 -0.09 -8.11
C ALA A 96 -1.11 -0.47 -8.83
N SER A 97 0.06 -0.43 -8.16
CA SER A 97 1.35 -0.88 -8.74
C SER A 97 1.61 -2.38 -8.51
N GLY A 98 1.09 -2.94 -7.41
CA GLY A 98 1.19 -4.37 -7.09
C GLY A 98 0.23 -5.29 -7.87
N PHE A 99 -0.66 -4.75 -8.73
CA PHE A 99 -1.52 -5.55 -9.64
C PHE A 99 -0.72 -6.20 -10.80
N GLY A 100 0.56 -6.54 -10.58
CA GLY A 100 1.47 -7.10 -11.58
C GLY A 100 2.90 -7.43 -11.12
N ASN A 101 3.41 -6.92 -9.99
CA ASN A 101 4.70 -7.37 -9.44
C ASN A 101 4.74 -7.29 -7.89
N MET A 102 5.06 -8.40 -7.23
CA MET A 102 4.92 -8.59 -5.76
C MET A 102 6.20 -8.35 -4.96
N ASP A 103 7.25 -7.83 -5.59
CA ASP A 103 8.58 -7.67 -4.96
C ASP A 103 8.65 -6.64 -3.82
N HIS A 104 7.58 -5.86 -3.57
CA HIS A 104 7.62 -4.77 -2.60
C HIS A 104 7.05 -5.10 -1.22
N LEU A 105 6.47 -6.30 -1.00
CA LEU A 105 5.72 -6.70 0.22
C LEU A 105 6.48 -6.74 1.55
N LEU A 106 7.79 -6.49 1.56
CA LEU A 106 8.60 -6.65 2.77
C LEU A 106 9.26 -5.37 3.29
N ASP A 107 9.17 -4.21 2.63
CA ASP A 107 9.87 -3.02 3.14
C ASP A 107 9.22 -1.65 2.85
N PRO A 108 8.09 -1.33 3.50
CA PRO A 108 7.50 0.00 3.43
C PRO A 108 8.27 1.08 4.22
N TYR A 109 9.14 0.73 5.18
CA TYR A 109 9.68 1.71 6.14
C TYR A 109 11.19 2.00 6.01
N ALA A 110 12.02 1.13 5.40
CA ALA A 110 13.47 1.37 5.33
C ALA A 110 13.94 2.08 4.03
N SER A 111 13.20 1.95 2.92
CA SER A 111 13.67 2.39 1.60
C SER A 111 14.02 3.89 1.48
N VAL A 112 13.25 4.78 2.09
CA VAL A 112 13.52 6.24 2.01
C VAL A 112 14.78 6.63 2.78
N PHE A 113 15.05 5.99 3.91
CA PHE A 113 16.24 6.28 4.71
C PHE A 113 17.50 5.60 4.14
N ASP A 114 17.37 4.39 3.56
CA ASP A 114 18.50 3.65 3.02
C ASP A 114 18.98 4.21 1.67
N VAL A 115 18.08 4.70 0.81
CA VAL A 115 18.45 5.37 -0.45
C VAL A 115 19.27 6.65 -0.22
N ILE A 116 19.00 7.36 0.87
CA ILE A 116 19.75 8.58 1.24
C ILE A 116 21.11 8.22 1.85
N ARG A 117 21.18 7.13 2.63
CA ARG A 117 22.44 6.63 3.21
C ARG A 117 23.40 6.11 2.13
N GLU A 118 22.89 5.46 1.10
CA GLU A 118 23.71 4.85 0.05
C GLU A 118 24.26 5.87 -0.97
N ASN A 119 23.63 7.05 -1.09
CA ASN A 119 24.08 8.15 -1.96
C ASN A 119 25.02 9.16 -1.29
N LEU A 120 25.51 8.89 -0.07
CA LEU A 120 26.50 9.76 0.57
C LEU A 120 27.92 9.28 0.21
N PRO A 121 28.74 10.07 -0.50
CA PRO A 121 30.14 9.73 -0.70
C PRO A 121 30.86 9.72 0.66
N HIS A 122 31.62 8.66 0.93
CA HIS A 122 32.54 8.58 2.08
C HIS A 122 33.59 9.70 2.04
#